data_AF-A0A517MP34-F1
#
_entry.id   AF-A0A517MP34-F1
#
_cell.length_a   1.000
_cell.length_b   1.000
_cell.length_c   1.000
_cell.angle_alpha   90.00
_cell.angle_beta   90.00
_cell.angle_gamma   90.00
#
_symmetry.space_group_name_H-M   'P 1'
#
loop_
_entity.id
_entity.type
_entity.pdbx_description
1 polymer ?
#
loop_
_entity_poly.entity_id
_entity_poly.type
_entity_poly.pdbx_seq_one_letter_code
_entity_poly.pdbx_strand_id
1 'polypeptide(L)'
;MNEQTKDFLNTLSGILLRCWMFGFALLLFWFFVLQGMRTFVHYLHGSLFGVSDHELDVIFYCGMGLVKIGVLTFFFIPWLSIKLMLRKSL
;
A
#
# COMPACT_ATOMS: atom_id res chain seq x y z
N MET A 1 18.06 23.04 13.46
CA MET A 1 18.32 21.64 13.03
C MET A 1 19.64 21.63 12.29
N ASN A 2 20.59 20.78 12.68
CA ASN A 2 21.90 20.71 12.02
C ASN A 2 21.76 20.12 10.60
N GLU A 3 22.72 20.42 9.73
CA GLU A 3 22.72 19.99 8.32
C GLU A 3 22.71 18.46 8.18
N GLN A 4 23.45 17.73 9.03
CA GLN A 4 23.43 16.26 9.06
C GLN A 4 22.02 15.69 9.33
N THR A 5 21.25 16.33 10.23
CA THR A 5 19.87 15.89 10.53
C THR A 5 18.93 16.16 9.36
N LYS A 6 19.08 17.31 8.69
CA LYS A 6 18.29 17.62 7.47
C LYS A 6 18.55 16.61 6.37
N ASP A 7 19.81 16.24 6.14
CA ASP A 7 20.20 15.31 5.09
C ASP A 7 19.68 13.89 5.35
N PHE A 8 19.77 13.43 6.60
CA PHE A 8 19.17 12.18 7.04
C PHE A 8 17.65 12.15 6.82
N LEU A 9 16.93 13.18 7.27
CA LEU A 9 15.48 13.26 7.11
C LEU A 9 15.05 13.37 5.64
N ASN A 10 15.82 14.07 4.81
CA ASN A 10 15.58 14.12 3.37
C ASN A 10 15.70 12.73 2.75
N THR A 11 16.78 12.00 3.06
CA THR A 11 16.99 10.62 2.61
C THR A 11 15.85 9.70 3.05
N LEU A 12 15.50 9.75 4.33
CA LEU A 12 14.40 8.96 4.89
C LEU A 12 13.07 9.27 4.22
N SER A 13 12.76 10.55 3.97
CA SER A 13 11.55 10.95 3.24
C SER A 13 11.54 10.38 1.82
N GLY A 14 12.68 10.35 1.13
CA GLY A 14 12.79 9.76 -0.20
C GLY A 14 12.48 8.27 -0.20
N ILE A 15 12.96 7.53 0.81
CA ILE A 15 12.68 6.10 0.97
C ILE A 15 11.18 5.87 1.24
N LEU A 16 10.60 6.59 2.22
CA LEU A 16 9.19 6.47 2.57
C LEU A 16 8.27 6.73 1.37
N LEU A 17 8.59 7.73 0.55
CA LEU A 17 7.82 8.03 -0.66
C LEU A 17 7.87 6.88 -1.67
N ARG A 18 9.05 6.29 -1.89
CA ARG A 18 9.19 5.13 -2.79
C ARG A 18 8.43 3.92 -2.27
N CYS A 19 8.51 3.63 -0.96
CA CYS A 19 7.72 2.57 -0.34
C CYS A 19 6.21 2.80 -0.52
N TRP A 20 5.75 4.04 -0.36
CA TRP A 20 4.35 4.39 -0.62
C TRP A 20 3.96 4.16 -2.10
N MET A 21 4.79 4.61 -3.05
CA MET A 21 4.56 4.39 -4.48
C MET A 21 4.49 2.91 -4.84
N PHE A 22 5.45 2.10 -4.37
CA PHE A 22 5.45 0.65 -4.59
C PHE A 22 4.28 -0.04 -3.89
N GLY A 23 3.89 0.41 -2.69
CA GLY A 23 2.71 -0.10 -1.99
C GLY A 23 1.41 0.14 -2.78
N PHE A 24 1.27 1.31 -3.39
CA PHE A 24 0.14 1.60 -4.28
C PHE A 24 0.23 0.84 -5.62
N ALA A 25 1.42 0.67 -6.18
CA ALA A 25 1.62 -0.16 -7.38
C ALA A 25 1.22 -1.62 -7.11
N LEU A 26 1.56 -2.16 -5.94
CA LEU A 26 1.12 -3.49 -5.50
C LEU A 26 -0.40 -3.58 -5.40
N LEU A 27 -1.07 -2.57 -4.83
CA LEU A 27 -2.54 -2.52 -4.76
C LEU A 27 -3.19 -2.47 -6.14
N LEU A 28 -2.64 -1.68 -7.07
CA LEU A 28 -3.12 -1.63 -8.45
C LEU A 28 -2.91 -2.96 -9.15
N PHE A 29 -1.73 -3.56 -9.02
CA PHE A 29 -1.43 -4.87 -9.57
C PHE A 29 -2.38 -5.93 -9.02
N TRP A 30 -2.60 -5.96 -7.71
CA TRP A 30 -3.56 -6.85 -7.06
C TRP A 30 -4.96 -6.64 -7.66
N PHE A 31 -5.42 -5.39 -7.78
CA PHE A 31 -6.72 -5.08 -8.38
C PHE A 31 -6.85 -5.60 -9.82
N PHE A 32 -5.85 -5.37 -10.68
CA PHE A 32 -5.87 -5.84 -12.06
C PHE A 32 -5.83 -7.37 -12.16
N VAL A 33 -5.03 -8.03 -11.31
CA VAL A 33 -4.97 -9.49 -11.26
C VAL A 33 -6.33 -10.07 -10.86
N LEU A 34 -7.00 -9.50 -9.84
CA LEU A 34 -8.33 -9.96 -9.45
C LEU A 34 -9.39 -9.74 -10.53
N GLN A 35 -9.35 -8.58 -11.20
CA GLN A 35 -10.31 -8.29 -12.27
C GLN A 35 -10.11 -9.22 -13.47
N GLY A 36 -8.85 -9.53 -13.83
CA GLY A 36 -8.50 -10.35 -14.99
C GLY A 36 -8.56 -11.86 -14.74
N MET A 37 -8.25 -12.31 -13.51
CA MET A 37 -8.20 -13.71 -13.13
C MET A 37 -9.40 -14.16 -12.31
N ARG A 38 -10.43 -13.32 -12.16
CA ARG A 38 -11.64 -13.61 -11.37
C ARG A 38 -12.16 -15.02 -11.66
N THR A 39 -12.42 -15.34 -12.93
CA THR A 39 -12.94 -16.64 -13.36
C THR A 39 -12.00 -17.81 -13.02
N PHE A 40 -10.68 -17.61 -13.08
CA PHE A 40 -9.68 -18.64 -12.79
C PHE A 40 -9.51 -18.89 -11.28
N VAL A 41 -9.54 -17.82 -10.49
CA VAL A 41 -9.52 -17.87 -9.03
C VAL A 41 -10.79 -18.54 -8.52
N HIS A 42 -11.97 -18.22 -9.06
CA HIS A 42 -13.22 -18.89 -8.72
C HIS A 42 -13.18 -20.39 -9.01
N TYR A 43 -12.66 -20.80 -10.19
CA TYR A 43 -12.56 -22.21 -10.55
C TYR A 43 -11.63 -22.99 -9.60
N LEU A 44 -10.47 -22.43 -9.27
CA LEU A 44 -9.50 -23.08 -8.38
C LEU A 44 -9.94 -23.06 -6.91
N HIS A 45 -10.34 -21.90 -6.38
CA HIS A 45 -10.65 -21.74 -4.96
C HIS A 45 -12.07 -22.19 -4.60
N GLY A 46 -13.05 -21.97 -5.46
CA GLY A 46 -14.43 -22.42 -5.24
C GLY A 46 -14.52 -23.95 -5.18
N SER A 47 -13.76 -24.66 -6.01
CA SER A 47 -13.68 -26.13 -5.97
C SER A 47 -12.95 -26.67 -4.74
N LEU A 48 -11.98 -25.94 -4.19
CA LEU A 48 -11.15 -26.42 -3.07
C LEU A 48 -11.73 -26.06 -1.70
N PHE A 49 -12.46 -24.95 -1.59
CA PHE A 49 -12.93 -24.41 -0.31
C PHE A 49 -14.45 -24.18 -0.24
N GLY A 50 -15.19 -24.37 -1.34
CA GLY A 50 -16.65 -24.18 -1.36
C GLY A 50 -17.11 -22.73 -1.12
N VAL A 51 -16.21 -21.76 -1.31
CA VAL A 51 -16.44 -20.35 -1.02
C VAL A 51 -17.22 -19.69 -2.15
N SER A 52 -18.25 -18.94 -1.80
CA SER A 52 -19.06 -18.19 -2.79
C SER A 52 -18.27 -17.03 -3.39
N ASP A 53 -18.69 -16.57 -4.58
CA ASP A 53 -18.02 -15.45 -5.25
C ASP A 53 -18.00 -14.18 -4.40
N HIS A 54 -19.08 -13.96 -3.65
CA HIS A 54 -19.20 -12.82 -2.76
C HIS A 54 -18.19 -12.87 -1.60
N GLU A 55 -17.99 -14.04 -0.99
CA GLU A 55 -17.04 -14.20 0.11
C GLU A 55 -15.60 -14.00 -0.36
N LEU A 56 -15.26 -14.50 -1.56
CA LEU A 56 -13.96 -14.24 -2.17
C LEU A 56 -13.74 -12.75 -2.39
N ASP A 57 -14.72 -12.04 -2.96
CA ASP A 57 -14.64 -10.58 -3.13
C ASP A 57 -14.42 -9.87 -1.78
N VAL A 58 -15.19 -10.22 -0.75
CA VAL A 58 -15.07 -9.60 0.58
C VAL A 58 -13.67 -9.79 1.15
N ILE A 59 -13.11 -11.00 1.07
CA ILE A 59 -11.75 -11.29 1.56
C ILE A 59 -10.71 -10.45 0.81
N PHE A 60 -10.80 -10.39 -0.51
CA PHE A 60 -9.85 -9.63 -1.33
C PHE A 60 -9.98 -8.12 -1.11
N TYR A 61 -11.21 -7.59 -1.04
CA TYR A 61 -11.44 -6.19 -0.73
C TYR A 61 -10.96 -5.82 0.67
N CYS A 62 -11.18 -6.69 1.66
CA CYS A 62 -10.68 -6.48 3.01
C CYS A 62 -9.15 -6.50 3.03
N GLY A 63 -8.51 -7.46 2.35
CA GLY A 63 -7.06 -7.52 2.18
C GLY A 63 -6.48 -6.27 1.52
N MET A 64 -7.07 -5.82 0.41
CA MET A 64 -6.69 -4.56 -0.25
C MET A 64 -6.89 -3.35 0.67
N GLY A 65 -7.98 -3.31 1.44
CA GLY A 65 -8.26 -2.27 2.43
C GLY A 65 -7.19 -2.21 3.52
N LEU A 66 -6.81 -3.35 4.10
CA LEU A 66 -5.78 -3.44 5.12
C LEU A 66 -4.41 -3.00 4.59
N VAL A 67 -4.02 -3.48 3.40
CA VAL A 67 -2.76 -3.06 2.76
C VAL A 67 -2.79 -1.56 2.46
N LYS A 68 -3.90 -1.02 1.97
CA LYS A 68 -4.06 0.42 1.71
C LYS A 68 -3.89 1.26 2.97
N ILE A 69 -4.51 0.85 4.08
CA ILE A 69 -4.37 1.54 5.37
C ILE A 69 -2.93 1.43 5.88
N GLY A 70 -2.31 0.26 5.79
CA GLY A 70 -0.91 0.06 6.17
C GLY A 70 0.04 0.95 5.36
N VAL A 71 -0.11 0.99 4.04
CA VAL A 71 0.71 1.81 3.14
C VAL A 71 0.58 3.30 3.46
N LEU A 72 -0.63 3.78 3.77
CA LEU A 72 -0.84 5.16 4.18
C LEU A 72 -0.22 5.45 5.56
N THR A 73 -0.46 4.57 6.54
CA THR A 73 -0.07 4.79 7.94
C THR A 73 1.44 4.70 8.15
N PHE A 74 2.10 3.72 7.54
CA PHE A 74 3.52 3.46 7.74
C PHE A 74 4.44 4.19 6.76
N PHE A 75 3.94 4.62 5.60
CA PHE A 75 4.78 5.27 4.59
C PHE A 75 4.34 6.70 4.27
N PHE A 76 3.07 6.93 3.95
CA PHE A 76 2.61 8.27 3.53
C PHE A 76 2.59 9.28 4.68
N ILE A 77 1.98 8.93 5.81
CA ILE A 77 1.87 9.84 6.97
C ILE A 77 3.26 10.23 7.50
N PRO A 78 4.22 9.30 7.69
CA PRO A 78 5.57 9.66 8.11
C PRO A 78 6.30 10.53 7.09
N TRP A 79 6.16 10.23 5.79
CA TRP A 79 6.72 11.06 4.73
C TRP A 79 6.20 12.50 4.79
N LEU A 80 4.88 12.65 4.92
CA LEU A 80 4.22 13.96 4.99
C LEU A 80 4.68 14.72 6.23
N SER A 81 4.76 14.04 7.37
CA SER A 81 5.20 14.62 8.65
C SER A 81 6.63 15.17 8.54
N ILE A 82 7.56 14.41 7.95
CA ILE A 82 8.94 14.84 7.73
C ILE A 82 8.99 16.06 6.81
N LYS A 83 8.26 16.04 5.68
CA LYS A 83 8.22 17.17 4.74
C LYS A 83 7.65 18.44 5.37
N LEU A 84 6.61 18.33 6.19
CA LEU A 84 6.04 19.46 6.92
C LEU A 84 7.03 20.04 7.93
N MET A 85 7.76 19.19 8.68
CA MET A 85 8.78 19.65 9.61
C MET A 85 9.95 20.34 8.91
N LEU A 86 10.45 19.81 7.80
CA LEU A 86 11.54 20.45 7.05
C LEU A 86 11.12 21.80 6.47
N ARG A 87 9.91 21.91 5.92
CA ARG A 87 9.38 23.19 5.38
C ARG A 87 9.29 24.28 6.47
N LYS A 88 8.92 23.91 7.70
CA LYS A 88 8.80 24.86 8.83
C LYS A 88 10.14 25.39 9.33
N SER A 89 11.25 24.76 8.92
CA SER A 89 12.62 25.09 9.36
C SER A 89 13.41 25.94 8.37
N LEU A 90 12.80 26.28 7.22
CA LEU A 90 13.29 27.22 6.21
C LEU A 90 12.61 28.57 6.40
#